data_AF-A0AAD7WNX1-F1
#
_entry.id   AF-A0AAD7WNX1-F1
#
_cell.length_a   1.000
_cell.length_b   1.000
_cell.length_c   1.000
_cell.angle_alpha   90.00
_cell.angle_beta   90.00
_cell.angle_gamma   90.00
#
_symmetry.space_group_name_H-M   'P 1'
#
loop_
_entity.id
_entity.type
_entity.pdbx_description
1 polymer ?
#
loop_
_entity_poly.entity_id
_entity_poly.type
_entity_poly.pdbx_seq_one_letter_code
_entity_poly.pdbx_strand_id
1 'polypeptide(L)' 'MQGKFMMQVLPPCGHAVHEDMPDKVAEALANFMIRHKFAEARGDSERPENSTVPVNAFHNGNSFFT' A
#
# COMPACT_ATOMS: atom_id res chain seq x y z
N MET A 1 12.83 23.31 -10.34
CA MET A 1 12.18 22.00 -10.17
C MET A 1 13.00 20.96 -10.93
N GLN A 2 14.14 20.53 -10.39
CA GLN A 2 15.17 19.76 -11.10
C GLN A 2 15.02 18.27 -10.76
N GLY A 3 14.55 17.46 -11.71
CA GLY A 3 14.72 15.99 -11.80
C GLY A 3 14.18 15.10 -10.66
N LYS A 4 13.73 15.65 -9.53
CA LYS A 4 13.27 14.91 -8.34
C LYS A 4 11.74 14.74 -8.28
N PHE A 5 11.02 15.56 -9.02
CA PHE A 5 9.57 15.53 -9.07
C PHE A 5 9.14 14.92 -10.40
N MET A 6 8.43 13.80 -10.33
CA MET A 6 7.77 13.19 -11.48
C MET A 6 6.27 13.33 -11.31
N MET A 7 5.63 13.98 -12.28
CA MET A 7 4.19 14.00 -12.37
C MET A 7 3.71 12.69 -12.98
N GLN A 8 2.97 11.89 -12.20
CA GLN A 8 2.31 10.68 -12.66
C GLN A 8 0.81 10.95 -12.77
N VAL A 9 0.24 10.72 -13.95
CA VAL A 9 -1.21 10.81 -14.19
C VAL A 9 -1.78 9.39 -14.12
N LEU A 10 -2.85 9.21 -13.35
CA LEU A 10 -3.56 7.93 -13.18
C LEU A 10 -5.02 8.06 -13.67
N PRO A 11 -5.30 7.83 -14.97
CA PRO A 11 -6.67 7.81 -15.48
C PRO A 11 -7.33 6.44 -15.26
N PRO A 12 -8.65 6.35 -15.02
CA PRO A 12 -9.60 7.39 -14.61
C PRO A 12 -9.75 7.40 -13.08
N CYS A 13 -9.00 8.26 -12.39
CA CYS A 13 -9.25 8.58 -10.98
C CYS A 13 -10.17 9.81 -10.90
N GLY A 14 -11.16 9.78 -10.01
CA GLY A 14 -12.07 10.88 -9.74
C GLY A 14 -11.72 11.66 -8.48
N HIS A 15 -12.31 11.25 -7.35
CA HIS A 15 -12.37 12.04 -6.11
C HIS A 15 -11.02 12.08 -5.38
N ALA A 16 -10.33 10.95 -5.28
CA ALA A 16 -9.04 10.86 -4.61
C ALA A 16 -8.26 9.65 -5.15
N VAL A 17 -7.10 9.90 -5.78
CA VAL A 17 -6.24 8.85 -6.38
C VAL A 17 -5.92 7.70 -5.42
N HIS A 18 -5.76 8.01 -4.13
CA HIS A 18 -5.39 7.06 -3.10
C HIS A 18 -6.53 6.10 -2.74
N GLU A 19 -7.78 6.55 -2.87
CA GLU A 19 -8.98 5.75 -2.56
C GLU A 19 -9.52 5.06 -3.81
N ASP A 20 -9.47 5.75 -4.97
CA ASP A 20 -9.98 5.23 -6.24
C ASP A 20 -9.05 4.16 -6.84
N MET A 21 -7.73 4.33 -6.71
CA MET A 21 -6.73 3.43 -7.31
C MET A 21 -5.52 3.20 -6.38
N PRO A 22 -5.73 2.64 -5.17
CA PRO A 22 -4.66 2.44 -4.19
C PRO A 22 -3.48 1.63 -4.76
N ASP A 23 -3.76 0.68 -5.65
CA ASP A 23 -2.77 -0.21 -6.26
C ASP A 23 -1.82 0.52 -7.18
N LYS A 24 -2.38 1.39 -8.03
CA LYS A 24 -1.62 2.19 -8.97
C LYS A 24 -0.81 3.26 -8.26
N VAL A 25 -1.32 3.77 -7.15
CA VAL A 25 -0.55 4.66 -6.27
C VAL A 25 0.61 3.90 -5.62
N ALA A 26 0.38 2.71 -5.08
CA ALA A 26 1.44 1.88 -4.50
C ALA A 26 2.53 1.54 -5.52
N GLU A 27 2.14 1.19 -6.75
CA GLU A 27 3.04 0.93 -7.88
C GLU A 27 3.90 2.17 -8.22
N ALA A 28 3.28 3.35 -8.34
CA ALA A 28 4.00 4.59 -8.62
C ALA A 28 4.99 4.94 -7.49
N LEU A 29 4.59 4.73 -6.24
CA LEU A 29 5.43 5.01 -5.07
C LEU A 29 6.62 4.04 -4.98
N ALA A 30 6.39 2.75 -5.21
CA ALA A 30 7.45 1.73 -5.24
C ALA A 30 8.51 2.07 -6.30
N ASN A 31 8.05 2.42 -7.52
CA ASN A 31 8.94 2.83 -8.61
C ASN A 31 9.76 4.07 -8.27
N PHE A 32 9.16 5.05 -7.60
CA PHE A 32 9.87 6.23 -7.12
C PHE A 32 10.97 5.84 -6.11
N MET A 33 10.63 5.03 -5.10
CA MET A 33 11.57 4.61 -4.06
C MET A 33 12.77 3.83 -4.63
N ILE A 34 12.52 2.90 -5.55
CA ILE A 34 13.58 2.11 -6.20
C ILE A 34 14.49 3.01 -7.04
N ARG A 35 13.91 3.88 -7.89
CA ARG A 35 14.67 4.77 -8.77
C ARG A 35 15.60 5.71 -8.01
N HIS A 36 15.15 6.20 -6.86
CA HIS A 36 15.92 7.10 -6.01
C HIS A 36 16.77 6.38 -4.96
N LYS A 37 16.87 5.05 -5.03
CA LYS A 37 17.68 4.20 -4.14
C LYS A 37 17.29 4.33 -2.67
N PHE A 38 16.02 4.64 -2.39
CA PHE A 38 15.46 4.60 -1.04
C PHE A 38 15.06 3.19 -0.62
N ALA A 39 14.80 2.30 -1.58
CA ALA A 39 14.43 0.91 -1.34
C ALA A 39 14.94 -0.01 -2.47
N GLU A 40 14.99 -1.30 -2.19
CA GLU A 40 15.20 -2.35 -3.18
C GLU A 40 13.88 -3.06 -3.49
N ALA A 41 13.73 -3.55 -4.72
CA ALA A 41 12.56 -4.32 -5.10
C ALA A 41 12.55 -5.64 -4.31
N ARG A 42 11.50 -5.85 -3.51
CA ARG A 42 11.25 -7.15 -2.88
C ARG A 42 10.49 -8.01 -3.89
N GLY A 43 10.95 -9.24 -4.12
CA GLY A 43 10.29 -10.19 -5.04
C GLY A 43 8.82 -10.41 -4.67
N ASP A 44 8.04 -10.89 -5.66
CA ASP A 44 6.57 -10.97 -5.65
C ASP A 44 6.00 -11.40 -4.28
N SER A 45 5.65 -10.40 -3.47
CA SER A 45 4.86 -10.63 -2.28
C SER A 45 3.43 -10.71 -2.78
N GLU A 46 2.90 -11.93 -2.87
CA GLU A 46 1.47 -12.13 -3.11
C GLU A 46 0.70 -11.25 -2.16
N ARG A 47 -0.13 -10.38 -2.73
CA ARG A 47 -1.12 -9.66 -1.97
C ARG A 47 -1.96 -10.73 -1.28
N PRO A 48 -2.28 -10.64 0.02
CA PRO A 48 -3.31 -11.50 0.60
C PRO A 48 -4.63 -11.15 -0.09
N GLU A 49 -4.89 -11.78 -1.22
CA GLU A 49 -6.19 -11.82 -1.85
C GLU A 49 -7.08 -12.50 -0.81
N ASN A 50 -7.95 -11.68 -0.20
CA ASN A 50 -8.94 -12.12 0.76
C ASN A 50 -8.36 -12.55 2.13
N SER A 51 -7.72 -11.63 2.86
CA SER A 51 -7.80 -11.70 4.33
C SER A 51 -9.25 -11.40 4.74
N THR A 52 -10.12 -12.40 4.65
CA THR A 52 -11.17 -12.52 5.67
C THR A 52 -10.39 -12.59 6.97
N VAL A 53 -10.19 -11.44 7.61
CA VAL A 53 -9.83 -11.42 9.02
C VAL A 53 -10.88 -12.30 9.69
N PRO A 54 -10.52 -13.45 10.29
CA PRO A 54 -11.50 -14.17 11.06
C PRO A 54 -11.92 -13.20 12.16
N VAL A 55 -13.16 -12.69 12.07
CA VAL A 55 -13.83 -11.87 13.09
C VAL A 55 -13.87 -12.56 14.46
N ASN A 56 -13.39 -13.80 14.55
CA ASN A 56 -13.29 -14.61 15.75
C ASN A 56 -11.88 -14.65 16.39
N ALA A 57 -10.90 -13.84 15.95
CA ALA A 57 -9.58 -13.79 16.61
C ALA A 57 -9.57 -13.04 17.96
N PHE A 58 -10.71 -12.52 18.43
CA PHE A 58 -10.85 -11.77 19.68
C PHE A 58 -11.71 -12.48 20.75
N HIS A 59 -11.57 -13.81 20.89
CA HIS A 59 -12.28 -14.56 21.95
C HIS A 59 -11.39 -15.36 22.90
N ASN A 60 -10.11 -15.02 23.03
CA ASN A 60 -9.32 -15.44 24.19
C ASN A 60 -8.76 -14.22 24.92
N GLY A 61 -9.68 -13.36 25.36
CA GLY A 61 -9.44 -12.41 26.42
C GLY A 61 -9.32 -13.15 27.74
N ASN A 62 -8.13 -13.66 28.03
CA ASN A 62 -7.71 -13.92 29.40
C ASN A 62 -7.72 -12.57 30.10
N SER A 63 -8.78 -12.32 30.86
CA SER A 63 -8.97 -11.14 31.69
C SER A 63 -7.84 -11.05 32.71
N PHE A 64 -6.91 -10.12 32.51
CA PHE A 64 -6.06 -9.63 33.58
C PHE A 64 -6.43 -8.19 33.85
N PHE A 65 -7.36 -8.02 34.80
CA PHE A 65 -7.65 -6.76 35.47
C PHE A 65 -6.64 -6.61 36.62
N THR A 66 -5.76 -5.61 36.51
CA THR A 66 -5.34 -4.69 37.59
C THR A 66 -4.90 -3.39 36.94
#